data_AF-B8M4N5-F1
#
_entry.id   AF-B8M4N5-F1
#
_cell.length_a   1.000
_cell.length_b   1.000
_cell.length_c   1.000
_cell.angle_alpha   90.00
_cell.angle_beta   90.00
_cell.angle_gamma   90.00
#
_symmetry.space_group_name_H-M   'P 1'
#
loop_
_entity.id
_entity.type
_entity.pdbx_description
1 polymer ?
#
loop_
_entity_poly.entity_id
_entity_poly.type
_entity_poly.pdbx_seq_one_letter_code
_entity_poly.pdbx_strand_id
1 'polypeptide(L)'
;MRKQLESNFNGMFKVFFKSTPEQRDLRNRFEARMKQLIKDEQLQQKLIPPFEAGCRRINPDEGYLITLQKSNMQPIFESIKNICAHWVITSDGQEHPADILIAVTGRAGSLEATSDYFIRLLRKFLREQVKKFDVRLDAQTDFDKHTQAYMQNMVWTGTYRRSTLHYIQTLAENRWEDYAWEYHGNRYDYWEQGLSWIEEPLADSLGRDEAEALHSSTIPTKDSDISFYLRESSPLPSSLGVKDECLLEELAIEQVVETKLSEIIQPSVPTSIPV
;
A
#
# COMPACT_ATOMS: atom_id res chain seq x y z
N MET A 1 -9.97 21.92 -7.30
CA MET A 1 -9.30 21.38 -6.10
C MET A 1 -8.24 20.32 -6.42
N ARG A 2 -8.56 19.21 -7.13
CA ARG A 2 -7.61 18.13 -7.48
C ARG A 2 -6.34 18.58 -8.24
N LYS A 3 -6.47 19.34 -9.33
CA LYS A 3 -5.33 19.88 -10.10
C LYS A 3 -4.41 20.81 -9.28
N GLN A 4 -4.97 21.50 -8.28
CA GLN A 4 -4.23 22.43 -7.42
C GLN A 4 -3.42 21.67 -6.36
N LEU A 5 -4.02 20.62 -5.78
CA LEU A 5 -3.32 19.67 -4.92
C LEU A 5 -2.20 18.95 -5.70
N GLU A 6 -2.48 18.43 -6.89
CA GLU A 6 -1.49 17.78 -7.76
C GLU A 6 -0.34 18.72 -8.15
N SER A 7 -0.64 19.98 -8.49
CA SER A 7 0.39 21.01 -8.76
C SER A 7 1.23 21.36 -7.53
N ASN A 8 0.63 21.42 -6.34
CA ASN A 8 1.34 21.66 -5.09
C ASN A 8 2.25 20.49 -4.70
N PHE A 9 1.78 19.25 -4.87
CA PHE A 9 2.58 18.04 -4.64
C PHE A 9 3.74 17.90 -5.64
N ASN A 10 3.52 18.25 -6.91
CA ASN A 10 4.59 18.28 -7.92
C ASN A 10 5.63 19.38 -7.63
N GLY A 11 5.20 20.54 -7.11
CA GLY A 11 6.09 21.61 -6.65
C GLY A 11 6.95 21.22 -5.45
N MET A 12 6.48 20.28 -4.62
CA MET A 12 7.23 19.73 -3.49
C MET A 12 8.33 18.74 -3.88
N PHE A 13 8.43 18.32 -5.15
CA PHE A 13 9.42 17.32 -5.56
C PHE A 13 10.87 17.72 -5.24
N LYS A 14 11.17 19.02 -5.31
CA LYS A 14 12.50 19.57 -4.97
C LYS A 14 12.91 19.34 -3.51
N VAL A 15 11.95 19.15 -2.62
CA VAL A 15 12.19 18.89 -1.19
C VAL A 15 12.85 17.52 -0.96
N PHE A 16 12.65 16.56 -1.86
CA PHE A 16 13.21 15.22 -1.71
C PHE A 16 14.71 15.12 -2.05
N PHE A 17 15.33 16.22 -2.50
CA PHE A 17 16.76 16.29 -2.74
C PHE A 17 17.51 16.69 -1.46
N LYS A 18 18.57 15.95 -1.13
CA LYS A 18 19.40 16.19 0.05
C LYS A 18 20.08 17.57 0.00
N SER A 19 20.29 18.16 1.18
CA SER A 19 21.12 19.36 1.40
C SER A 19 20.63 20.66 0.71
N THR A 20 19.48 20.66 0.05
CA THR A 20 18.88 21.86 -0.55
C THR A 20 18.37 22.82 0.54
N PRO A 21 18.37 24.14 0.30
CA PRO A 21 17.75 25.11 1.21
C PRO A 21 16.27 24.80 1.46
N GLU A 22 15.53 24.38 0.45
CA GLU A 22 14.10 24.04 0.52
C GLU A 22 13.84 22.84 1.43
N GLN A 23 14.69 21.81 1.37
CA GLN A 23 14.59 20.65 2.25
C GLN A 23 14.84 21.03 3.71
N ARG A 24 15.89 21.83 3.97
CA ARG A 24 16.23 22.30 5.33
C ARG A 24 15.13 23.17 5.91
N ASP A 25 14.62 24.12 5.12
CA ASP A 25 13.52 24.99 5.52
C ASP A 25 12.26 24.18 5.84
N LEU A 26 11.87 23.24 4.98
CA LEU A 26 10.69 22.42 5.25
C LEU A 26 10.87 21.54 6.50
N ARG A 27 12.04 20.93 6.67
CA ARG A 27 12.34 20.11 7.86
C ARG A 27 12.28 20.93 9.15
N ASN A 28 12.80 22.16 9.14
CA ASN A 28 12.74 23.07 10.28
C ASN A 28 11.31 23.53 10.58
N ARG A 29 10.53 23.87 9.55
CA ARG A 29 9.11 24.26 9.72
C ARG A 29 8.27 23.13 10.29
N PHE A 30 8.44 21.90 9.81
CA PHE A 30 7.75 20.74 10.37
C PHE A 30 8.17 20.47 11.81
N GLU A 31 9.46 20.56 12.15
CA GLU A 31 9.89 20.39 13.54
C GLU A 31 9.26 21.41 14.47
N ALA A 32 9.34 22.68 14.09
CA ALA A 32 8.82 23.78 14.90
C ALA A 32 7.32 23.61 15.11
N ARG A 33 6.58 23.22 14.05
CA ARG A 33 5.15 22.97 14.15
C ARG A 33 4.82 21.77 15.04
N MET A 34 5.55 20.67 14.93
CA MET A 34 5.35 19.50 15.80
C MET A 34 5.65 19.83 17.27
N LYS A 35 6.74 20.56 17.54
CA LYS A 35 7.08 21.03 18.91
C LYS A 35 6.02 21.96 19.50
N GLN A 36 5.35 22.76 18.68
CA GLN A 36 4.23 23.60 19.13
C GLN A 36 2.98 22.79 19.47
N LEU A 37 2.72 21.69 18.75
CA LEU A 37 1.52 20.86 18.95
C LEU A 37 1.68 19.83 20.07
N ILE A 38 2.88 19.25 20.21
CA ILE A 38 3.18 18.20 21.19
C ILE A 38 3.75 18.85 22.45
N LYS A 39 2.96 18.87 23.52
CA LYS A 39 3.33 19.47 24.81
C LYS A 39 4.24 18.58 25.65
N ASP A 40 4.06 17.26 25.55
CA ASP A 40 4.85 16.27 26.29
C ASP A 40 6.22 16.05 25.64
N GLU A 41 7.29 16.30 26.39
CA GLU A 41 8.68 16.11 25.94
C GLU A 41 9.01 14.67 25.58
N GLN A 42 8.44 13.68 26.28
CA GLN A 42 8.67 12.27 25.96
C GLN A 42 8.04 11.91 24.61
N LEU A 43 6.84 12.42 24.33
CA LEU A 43 6.20 12.25 23.02
C LEU A 43 6.96 12.99 21.92
N GLN A 44 7.54 14.17 22.21
CA GLN A 44 8.38 14.85 21.23
C GLN A 44 9.59 13.99 20.82
N GLN A 45 10.29 13.39 21.78
CA GLN A 45 11.44 12.53 21.50
C GLN A 45 11.07 11.31 20.65
N LYS A 46 9.87 10.76 20.86
CA LYS A 46 9.39 9.56 20.14
C LYS A 46 8.79 9.88 18.76
N LEU A 47 8.12 11.01 18.62
CA LEU A 47 7.33 11.35 17.42
C LEU A 47 8.03 12.31 16.46
N ILE A 48 8.93 13.18 16.94
CA ILE A 48 9.66 14.12 16.08
C ILE A 48 10.82 13.38 15.41
N PRO A 49 10.80 13.17 14.09
CA PRO A 49 11.78 12.31 13.46
C PRO A 49 13.14 12.99 13.31
N PRO A 50 14.27 12.29 13.53
CA PRO A 50 15.62 12.87 13.40
C PRO A 50 16.10 12.97 11.94
N PHE A 51 15.31 12.50 10.97
CA PHE A 51 15.67 12.44 9.56
C PHE A 51 15.01 13.56 8.73
N GLU A 52 15.43 13.68 7.48
CA GLU A 52 14.96 14.66 6.50
C GLU A 52 13.45 14.61 6.24
N ALA A 53 12.83 15.78 6.03
CA ALA A 53 11.42 15.86 5.64
C ALA A 53 11.20 15.10 4.31
N GLY A 54 10.20 14.22 4.29
CA GLY A 54 9.90 13.37 3.13
C GLY A 54 10.72 12.08 3.03
N CYS A 55 11.72 11.85 3.90
CA CYS A 55 12.44 10.57 3.97
C CYS A 55 11.49 9.40 4.34
N ARG A 56 10.47 9.70 5.15
CA ARG A 56 9.28 8.85 5.32
C ARG A 56 8.04 9.60 4.87
N ARG A 57 6.93 8.87 4.63
CA ARG A 57 5.65 9.48 4.25
C ARG A 57 5.28 10.55 5.27
N ILE A 58 4.90 11.73 4.80
CA ILE A 58 4.45 12.83 5.66
C ILE A 58 3.08 12.45 6.21
N ASN A 59 3.11 11.89 7.41
CA ASN A 59 2.02 11.51 8.29
C ASN A 59 2.63 11.49 9.70
N PRO A 60 1.89 11.76 10.77
CA PRO A 60 0.44 11.92 10.86
C PRO A 60 -0.01 13.39 10.75
N ASP A 61 -1.33 13.62 10.70
CA ASP A 61 -1.92 14.95 10.68
C ASP A 61 -1.85 15.66 12.05
N GLU A 62 -2.12 16.95 12.09
CA GLU A 62 -2.11 17.72 13.35
C GLU A 62 -3.17 17.19 14.34
N GLY A 63 -4.33 16.73 13.84
CA GLY A 63 -5.41 16.19 14.65
C GLY A 63 -5.00 14.93 15.41
N TYR A 64 -4.23 14.04 14.77
CA TYR A 64 -3.64 12.87 15.41
C TYR A 64 -2.67 13.26 16.53
N LEU A 65 -1.74 14.21 16.28
CA LEU A 65 -0.79 14.66 17.30
C LEU A 65 -1.46 15.27 18.53
N ILE A 66 -2.55 16.01 18.32
CA ILE A 66 -3.38 16.55 19.41
C ILE A 66 -4.12 15.42 20.13
N THR A 67 -4.63 14.43 19.40
CA THR A 67 -5.42 13.33 19.97
C THR A 67 -4.59 12.43 20.87
N LEU A 68 -3.34 12.14 20.52
CA LEU A 68 -2.42 11.34 21.35
C LEU A 68 -2.21 11.90 22.77
N GLN A 69 -2.51 13.17 22.99
CA GLN A 69 -2.31 13.87 24.27
C GLN A 69 -3.60 14.01 25.10
N LYS A 70 -4.73 13.45 24.64
CA LYS A 70 -5.99 13.49 25.41
C LYS A 70 -5.90 12.58 26.64
N SER A 71 -6.64 12.91 27.69
CA SER A 71 -6.62 12.16 28.95
C SER A 71 -7.11 10.71 28.85
N ASN A 72 -7.87 10.38 27.80
CA ASN A 72 -8.37 9.04 27.51
C ASN A 72 -7.51 8.28 26.49
N MET A 73 -6.34 8.80 26.14
CA MET A 73 -5.44 8.19 25.16
C MET A 73 -4.13 7.81 25.86
N GLN A 74 -3.67 6.59 25.60
CA GLN A 74 -2.39 6.08 26.09
C GLN A 74 -1.57 5.56 24.90
N PRO A 75 -0.59 6.34 24.41
CA PRO A 75 0.31 5.88 23.36
C PRO A 75 1.29 4.83 23.93
N ILE A 76 1.31 3.64 23.31
CA ILE A 76 2.21 2.53 23.64
C ILE A 76 3.17 2.35 22.46
N PHE A 77 4.48 2.29 22.74
CA PHE A 77 5.54 2.24 21.70
C PHE A 77 6.30 0.92 21.68
N GLU A 78 6.02 0.07 22.65
CA GLU A 78 6.56 -1.25 22.83
C GLU A 78 5.94 -2.19 21.78
N SER A 79 6.76 -3.07 21.20
CA SER A 79 6.28 -4.07 20.25
C SER A 79 5.24 -4.99 20.89
N ILE A 80 4.26 -5.43 20.12
CA ILE A 80 3.29 -6.44 20.57
C ILE A 80 4.00 -7.79 20.61
N LYS A 81 3.92 -8.48 21.74
CA LYS A 81 4.44 -9.84 21.90
C LYS A 81 3.38 -10.86 21.52
N ASN A 82 2.21 -10.75 22.12
CA ASN A 82 1.10 -11.70 21.99
C ASN A 82 -0.24 -10.95 21.99
N ILE A 83 -1.22 -11.48 21.25
CA ILE A 83 -2.62 -11.06 21.33
C ILE A 83 -3.44 -12.22 21.89
N CYS A 84 -4.19 -11.95 22.95
CA CYS A 84 -5.05 -12.90 23.64
C CYS A 84 -6.50 -12.37 23.64
N ALA A 85 -7.51 -13.16 24.03
CA ALA A 85 -8.93 -12.81 23.81
C ALA A 85 -9.35 -11.40 24.31
N HIS A 86 -8.79 -10.94 25.43
CA HIS A 86 -9.13 -9.65 26.04
C HIS A 86 -7.90 -8.78 26.33
N TRP A 87 -6.73 -9.18 25.84
CA TRP A 87 -5.45 -8.56 26.23
C TRP A 87 -4.49 -8.47 25.04
N VAL A 88 -3.81 -7.34 24.95
CA VAL A 88 -2.59 -7.17 24.16
C VAL A 88 -1.42 -7.19 25.12
N ILE A 89 -0.48 -8.12 24.92
CA ILE A 89 0.72 -8.23 25.73
C ILE A 89 1.89 -7.62 24.94
N THR A 90 2.55 -6.62 25.50
CA THR A 90 3.73 -5.97 24.90
C THR A 90 5.02 -6.70 25.25
N SER A 91 6.10 -6.35 24.56
CA SER A 91 7.41 -6.98 24.69
C SER A 91 8.07 -6.79 26.06
N ASP A 92 7.70 -5.73 26.79
CA ASP A 92 8.08 -5.48 28.18
C ASP A 92 7.24 -6.28 29.19
N GLY A 93 6.26 -7.05 28.72
CA GLY A 93 5.41 -7.91 29.53
C GLY A 93 4.18 -7.22 30.13
N GLN A 94 3.90 -5.96 29.78
CA GLN A 94 2.68 -5.29 30.22
C GLN A 94 1.44 -5.87 29.52
N GLU A 95 0.35 -6.01 30.27
CA GLU A 95 -0.94 -6.49 29.78
C GLU A 95 -1.88 -5.29 29.59
N HIS A 96 -2.37 -5.09 28.36
CA HIS A 96 -3.30 -4.02 28.02
C HIS A 96 -4.67 -4.61 27.69
N PRO A 97 -5.70 -4.37 28.52
CA PRO A 97 -7.05 -4.84 28.23
C PRO A 97 -7.62 -4.15 27.00
N ALA A 98 -8.24 -4.92 26.11
CA ALA A 98 -8.87 -4.40 24.90
C ALA A 98 -10.14 -5.18 24.55
N ASP A 99 -11.26 -4.47 24.42
CA ASP A 99 -12.52 -5.03 23.92
C ASP A 99 -12.57 -5.03 22.38
N ILE A 100 -11.90 -4.07 21.76
CA ILE A 100 -11.87 -3.87 20.31
C ILE A 100 -10.42 -3.65 19.87
N LEU A 101 -9.99 -4.45 18.88
CA LEU A 101 -8.70 -4.28 18.20
C LEU A 101 -8.94 -3.79 16.77
N ILE A 102 -8.28 -2.68 16.40
CA ILE A 102 -8.33 -2.13 15.05
C ILE A 102 -6.95 -2.30 14.42
N ALA A 103 -6.80 -3.23 13.47
CA ALA A 103 -5.56 -3.38 12.72
C ALA A 103 -5.55 -2.44 11.53
N VAL A 104 -4.54 -1.56 11.47
CA VAL A 104 -4.31 -0.66 10.34
C VAL A 104 -3.05 -1.12 9.60
N THR A 105 -3.18 -2.21 8.84
CA THR A 105 -2.10 -2.70 7.98
C THR A 105 -2.12 -1.95 6.65
N GLY A 106 -0.99 -1.35 6.27
CA GLY A 106 -0.92 -0.58 5.02
C GLY A 106 -0.97 -1.50 3.81
N ARG A 107 -1.99 -1.39 2.94
CA ARG A 107 -1.96 -2.03 1.62
C ARG A 107 -0.88 -1.41 0.73
N ALA A 108 -0.06 -2.26 0.13
CA ALA A 108 0.98 -1.87 -0.80
C ALA A 108 0.42 -1.86 -2.23
N GLY A 109 -0.19 -0.76 -2.69
CA GLY A 109 -0.69 -0.66 -4.08
C GLY A 109 0.38 -0.91 -5.17
N SER A 110 1.67 -0.80 -4.83
CA SER A 110 2.76 -1.24 -5.71
C SER A 110 2.79 -2.75 -5.93
N LEU A 111 2.42 -3.56 -4.92
CA LEU A 111 2.37 -5.01 -5.03
C LEU A 111 1.28 -5.44 -6.03
N GLU A 112 0.10 -4.84 -5.92
CA GLU A 112 -1.02 -5.12 -6.84
C GLU A 112 -0.68 -4.79 -8.29
N ALA A 113 -0.06 -3.62 -8.53
CA ALA A 113 0.39 -3.24 -9.86
C ALA A 113 1.46 -4.20 -10.41
N THR A 114 2.35 -4.68 -9.55
CA THR A 114 3.35 -5.71 -9.92
C THR A 114 2.67 -7.04 -10.25
N SER A 115 1.72 -7.49 -9.44
CA SER A 115 0.96 -8.72 -9.70
C SER A 115 0.21 -8.64 -11.03
N ASP A 116 -0.47 -7.52 -11.30
CA ASP A 116 -1.16 -7.29 -12.57
C ASP A 116 -0.19 -7.33 -13.77
N TYR A 117 0.98 -6.70 -13.64
CA TYR A 117 2.03 -6.75 -14.66
C TYR A 117 2.51 -8.19 -14.92
N PHE A 118 2.75 -8.97 -13.87
CA PHE A 118 3.12 -10.38 -14.01
C PHE A 118 2.02 -11.22 -14.67
N ILE A 119 0.75 -10.97 -14.34
CA ILE A 119 -0.38 -11.63 -15.00
C ILE A 119 -0.39 -11.32 -16.49
N ARG A 120 -0.25 -10.04 -16.89
CA ARG A 120 -0.15 -9.64 -18.31
C ARG A 120 1.01 -10.31 -19.03
N LEU A 121 2.16 -10.41 -18.36
CA LEU A 121 3.36 -11.06 -18.90
C LEU A 121 3.19 -12.58 -19.05
N LEU A 122 2.58 -13.26 -18.06
CA LEU A 122 2.24 -14.69 -18.15
C LEU A 122 1.19 -14.97 -19.22
N ARG A 123 0.21 -14.08 -19.39
CA ARG A 123 -0.78 -14.19 -20.47
C ARG A 123 -0.09 -14.13 -21.83
N LYS A 124 0.82 -13.17 -22.04
CA LYS A 124 1.63 -13.11 -23.27
C LYS A 124 2.42 -14.40 -23.47
N PHE A 125 3.08 -14.89 -22.42
CA PHE A 125 3.87 -16.13 -22.45
C PHE A 125 3.03 -17.33 -22.93
N LEU A 126 1.84 -17.52 -22.36
CA LEU A 126 0.93 -18.61 -22.71
C LEU A 126 0.34 -18.41 -24.11
N ARG A 127 -0.18 -17.22 -24.41
CA ARG A 127 -0.88 -16.92 -25.66
C ARG A 127 0.03 -17.05 -26.87
N GLU A 128 1.25 -16.54 -26.79
CA GLU A 128 2.21 -16.58 -27.90
C GLU A 128 3.06 -17.86 -27.90
N GLN A 129 2.73 -18.83 -27.05
CA GLN A 129 3.46 -20.10 -26.91
C GLN A 129 4.98 -19.89 -26.79
N VAL A 130 5.35 -18.90 -25.96
CA VAL A 130 6.74 -18.56 -25.70
C VAL A 130 7.40 -19.73 -24.96
N LYS A 131 8.61 -20.09 -25.36
CA LYS A 131 9.38 -21.16 -24.72
C LYS A 131 10.06 -20.69 -23.44
N LYS A 132 10.69 -19.52 -23.49
CA LYS A 132 11.27 -18.81 -22.34
C LYS A 132 11.43 -17.34 -22.66
N PHE A 133 11.55 -16.53 -21.63
CA PHE A 133 11.92 -15.13 -21.74
C PHE A 133 12.86 -14.77 -20.61
N ASP A 134 13.68 -13.76 -20.83
CA ASP A 134 14.54 -13.18 -19.80
C ASP A 134 14.64 -11.67 -19.98
N VAL A 135 14.95 -10.94 -18.93
CA VAL A 135 15.17 -9.49 -19.02
C VAL A 135 16.45 -9.23 -19.80
N ARG A 136 16.42 -8.30 -20.74
CA ARG A 136 17.62 -7.95 -21.50
C ARG A 136 18.63 -7.27 -20.59
N LEU A 137 19.90 -7.66 -20.72
CA LEU A 137 20.98 -7.11 -19.90
C LEU A 137 21.17 -5.59 -20.10
N ASP A 138 20.94 -5.08 -21.30
CA ASP A 138 21.03 -3.64 -21.59
C ASP A 138 19.92 -2.86 -20.87
N ALA A 139 18.68 -3.33 -20.92
CA ALA A 139 17.56 -2.74 -20.19
C ALA A 139 17.79 -2.73 -18.68
N GLN A 140 18.30 -3.84 -18.12
CA GLN A 140 18.67 -3.91 -16.70
C GLN A 140 19.79 -2.93 -16.36
N THR A 141 20.83 -2.87 -17.18
CA THR A 141 21.99 -1.99 -16.96
C THR A 141 21.58 -0.51 -17.01
N ASP A 142 20.72 -0.13 -17.95
CA ASP A 142 20.22 1.24 -18.08
C ASP A 142 19.33 1.61 -16.90
N PHE A 143 18.48 0.70 -16.44
CA PHE A 143 17.68 0.88 -15.23
C PHE A 143 18.56 1.07 -13.99
N ASP A 144 19.58 0.23 -13.81
CA ASP A 144 20.49 0.29 -12.66
C ASP A 144 21.28 1.60 -12.64
N LYS A 145 21.85 2.00 -13.78
CA LYS A 145 22.56 3.28 -13.91
C LYS A 145 21.66 4.46 -13.60
N HIS A 146 20.44 4.49 -14.17
CA HIS A 146 19.48 5.55 -13.91
C HIS A 146 19.11 5.62 -12.42
N THR A 147 18.77 4.46 -11.84
CA THR A 147 18.38 4.32 -10.44
C THR A 147 19.47 4.78 -9.50
N GLN A 148 20.71 4.32 -9.71
CA GLN A 148 21.85 4.68 -8.87
C GLN A 148 22.18 6.17 -8.95
N ALA A 149 22.25 6.74 -10.16
CA ALA A 149 22.53 8.16 -10.34
C ALA A 149 21.42 9.05 -9.73
N TYR A 150 20.16 8.62 -9.85
CA TYR A 150 19.03 9.34 -9.27
C TYR A 150 19.04 9.25 -7.74
N MET A 151 19.21 8.06 -7.16
CA MET A 151 19.15 7.82 -5.72
C MET A 151 20.25 8.53 -4.92
N GLN A 152 21.43 8.77 -5.52
CA GLN A 152 22.54 9.50 -4.87
C GLN A 152 22.12 10.87 -4.33
N ASN A 153 21.17 11.52 -5.00
CA ASN A 153 20.75 12.88 -4.66
C ASN A 153 19.49 12.92 -3.77
N MET A 154 18.89 11.77 -3.46
CA MET A 154 17.61 11.70 -2.75
C MET A 154 17.82 11.51 -1.24
N VAL A 155 16.84 11.96 -0.45
CA VAL A 155 16.80 11.77 1.02
C VAL A 155 16.74 10.29 1.43
N TRP A 156 16.27 9.42 0.55
CA TRP A 156 16.14 7.99 0.80
C TRP A 156 17.48 7.24 0.64
N THR A 157 17.70 6.24 1.50
CA THR A 157 18.82 5.29 1.41
C THR A 157 18.27 3.88 1.19
N GLY A 158 18.85 3.12 0.26
CA GLY A 158 18.42 1.74 -0.06
C GLY A 158 17.55 1.63 -1.32
N THR A 159 16.39 0.96 -1.20
CA THR A 159 15.50 0.62 -2.32
C THR A 159 15.06 1.86 -3.11
N TYR A 160 15.00 1.74 -4.44
CA TYR A 160 14.51 2.79 -5.34
C TYR A 160 13.12 3.27 -4.92
N ARG A 161 13.02 4.53 -4.46
CA ARG A 161 11.77 5.15 -4.05
C ARG A 161 11.43 6.29 -4.99
N ARG A 162 10.47 6.02 -5.87
CA ARG A 162 9.83 7.00 -6.73
C ARG A 162 8.37 7.22 -6.32
N SER A 163 7.72 8.18 -6.97
CA SER A 163 6.26 8.30 -6.93
C SER A 163 5.62 6.95 -7.24
N THR A 164 4.81 6.43 -6.31
CA THR A 164 4.05 5.20 -6.50
C THR A 164 3.16 5.28 -7.74
N LEU A 165 2.61 6.45 -8.05
CA LEU A 165 1.82 6.67 -9.26
C LEU A 165 2.65 6.51 -10.53
N HIS A 166 3.89 7.02 -10.52
CA HIS A 166 4.78 6.84 -11.67
C HIS A 166 5.18 5.37 -11.84
N TYR A 167 5.45 4.65 -10.74
CA TYR A 167 5.73 3.22 -10.79
C TYR A 167 4.55 2.42 -11.37
N ILE A 168 3.34 2.68 -10.88
CA ILE A 168 2.12 2.06 -11.39
C ILE A 168 1.94 2.38 -12.88
N GLN A 169 2.16 3.64 -13.29
CA GLN A 169 2.08 4.04 -14.70
C GLN A 169 3.11 3.30 -15.56
N THR A 170 4.37 3.22 -15.13
CA THR A 170 5.41 2.47 -15.85
C THR A 170 5.04 1.00 -16.02
N LEU A 171 4.48 0.37 -14.99
CA LEU A 171 3.98 -1.01 -15.09
C LEU A 171 2.74 -1.11 -15.99
N ALA A 172 1.90 -0.08 -16.08
CA ALA A 172 0.74 -0.08 -16.98
C ALA A 172 1.13 -0.02 -18.47
N GLU A 173 2.28 0.59 -18.80
CA GLU A 173 2.71 0.83 -20.19
C GLU A 173 3.29 -0.40 -20.92
N ASN A 174 3.37 -1.59 -20.28
CA ASN A 174 3.82 -2.86 -20.89
C ASN A 174 5.16 -2.76 -21.64
N ARG A 175 6.27 -3.01 -20.96
CA ARG A 175 7.62 -2.89 -21.55
C ARG A 175 8.15 -4.21 -22.13
N TRP A 176 7.41 -4.79 -23.07
CA TRP A 176 7.76 -6.09 -23.66
C TRP A 176 9.09 -6.06 -24.44
N GLU A 177 9.50 -4.88 -24.90
CA GLU A 177 10.77 -4.64 -25.57
C GLU A 177 11.99 -4.86 -24.67
N ASP A 178 11.82 -4.77 -23.36
CA ASP A 178 12.89 -4.96 -22.37
C ASP A 178 13.19 -6.45 -22.12
N TYR A 179 12.47 -7.36 -22.77
CA TYR A 179 12.63 -8.81 -22.64
C TYR A 179 13.17 -9.45 -23.92
N ALA A 180 14.04 -10.43 -23.74
CA ALA A 180 14.47 -11.34 -24.79
C ALA A 180 13.53 -12.55 -24.81
N TRP A 181 12.78 -12.72 -25.91
CA TRP A 181 11.79 -13.79 -26.08
C TRP A 181 12.35 -14.91 -26.97
N GLU A 182 12.32 -16.16 -26.50
CA GLU A 182 12.60 -17.36 -27.30
C GLU A 182 11.30 -18.16 -27.49
N TYR A 183 11.02 -18.54 -28.74
CA TYR A 183 9.82 -19.29 -29.13
C TYR A 183 10.19 -20.73 -29.47
N HIS A 184 9.22 -21.65 -29.38
CA HIS A 184 9.43 -23.04 -29.80
C HIS A 184 9.63 -23.18 -31.32
N GLY A 185 8.99 -22.31 -32.10
CA GLY A 185 9.01 -22.32 -33.56
C GLY A 185 8.91 -20.91 -34.13
N ASN A 186 8.05 -20.74 -35.15
CA ASN A 186 7.76 -19.42 -35.67
C ASN A 186 6.97 -18.63 -34.62
N ARG A 187 7.28 -17.34 -34.48
CA ARG A 187 6.62 -16.43 -33.54
C ARG A 187 5.10 -16.37 -33.73
N TYR A 188 4.60 -16.62 -34.94
CA TYR A 188 3.19 -16.54 -35.27
C TYR A 188 2.47 -17.90 -35.30
N ASP A 189 3.12 -18.98 -34.85
CA ASP A 189 2.50 -20.32 -34.84
C ASP A 189 1.22 -20.36 -33.98
N TYR A 190 1.14 -19.52 -32.94
CA TYR A 190 -0.05 -19.38 -32.09
C TYR A 190 -1.27 -18.78 -32.80
N TRP A 191 -1.13 -18.23 -34.01
CA TRP A 191 -2.28 -17.74 -34.78
C TRP A 191 -3.14 -18.87 -35.31
N GLU A 192 -2.63 -20.11 -35.36
CA GLU A 192 -3.36 -21.29 -35.82
C GLU A 192 -4.14 -21.02 -37.12
N GLN A 193 -5.48 -21.00 -37.06
CA GLN A 193 -6.38 -20.76 -38.20
C GLN A 193 -6.72 -19.28 -38.43
N GLY A 194 -6.24 -18.38 -37.57
CA GLY A 194 -6.47 -16.94 -37.64
C GLY A 194 -7.81 -16.47 -37.07
N LEU A 195 -8.49 -17.31 -36.28
CA LEU A 195 -9.77 -16.99 -35.64
C LEU A 195 -9.57 -16.36 -34.27
N SER A 196 -10.39 -15.36 -33.95
CA SER A 196 -10.37 -14.67 -32.66
C SER A 196 -11.39 -15.25 -31.67
N TRP A 197 -11.22 -14.97 -30.36
CA TRP A 197 -12.22 -15.31 -29.34
C TRP A 197 -13.60 -14.71 -29.59
N ILE A 198 -13.71 -13.64 -30.38
CA ILE A 198 -15.00 -13.03 -30.75
C ILE A 198 -15.74 -13.94 -31.73
N GLU A 199 -15.01 -14.55 -32.65
CA GLU A 199 -15.56 -15.43 -33.68
C GLU A 199 -15.80 -16.84 -33.14
N GLU A 200 -14.87 -17.35 -32.32
CA GLU A 200 -14.97 -18.68 -31.70
C GLU A 200 -14.53 -18.66 -30.22
N PRO A 201 -15.41 -18.27 -29.30
CA PRO A 201 -15.07 -18.12 -27.87
C PRO A 201 -14.64 -19.42 -27.18
N LEU A 202 -15.02 -20.57 -27.74
CA LEU A 202 -14.64 -21.88 -27.21
C LEU A 202 -13.21 -22.29 -27.62
N ALA A 203 -12.68 -21.69 -28.68
CA ALA A 203 -11.32 -21.95 -29.18
C ALA A 203 -10.26 -21.06 -28.51
N ASP A 204 -10.61 -19.83 -28.11
CA ASP A 204 -9.72 -18.89 -27.40
C ASP A 204 -10.33 -18.45 -26.06
N SER A 205 -10.32 -19.36 -25.08
CA SER A 205 -10.83 -19.09 -23.72
C SER A 205 -10.02 -18.01 -22.99
N LEU A 206 -8.72 -17.89 -23.28
CA LEU A 206 -7.84 -16.87 -22.72
C LEU A 206 -8.24 -15.46 -23.16
N GLY A 207 -8.58 -15.26 -24.43
CA GLY A 207 -9.09 -13.99 -24.95
C GLY A 207 -10.42 -13.57 -24.33
N ARG A 208 -11.30 -14.54 -24.03
CA ARG A 208 -12.56 -14.30 -23.31
C ARG A 208 -12.32 -13.88 -21.86
N ASP A 209 -11.47 -14.60 -21.14
CA ASP A 209 -11.11 -14.28 -19.75
C ASP A 209 -10.44 -12.91 -19.64
N GLU A 210 -9.66 -12.51 -20.65
CA GLU A 210 -9.06 -11.17 -20.74
C GLU A 210 -10.12 -10.07 -20.89
N ALA A 211 -11.09 -10.27 -21.78
CA ALA A 211 -12.20 -9.35 -21.96
C ALA A 211 -13.05 -9.19 -20.70
N GLU A 212 -13.33 -10.29 -19.97
CA GLU A 212 -14.05 -10.28 -18.70
C GLU A 212 -13.23 -9.61 -17.58
N ALA A 213 -11.92 -9.88 -17.49
CA ALA A 213 -11.03 -9.29 -16.49
C ALA A 213 -10.87 -7.76 -16.66
N LEU A 214 -10.90 -7.27 -17.91
CA LEU A 214 -10.91 -5.83 -18.20
C LEU A 214 -12.13 -5.11 -17.59
N HIS A 215 -13.23 -5.83 -17.31
CA HIS A 215 -14.43 -5.29 -16.69
C HIS A 215 -14.47 -5.44 -15.15
N SER A 216 -13.64 -6.32 -14.58
CA SER A 216 -13.62 -6.65 -13.14
C SER A 216 -12.39 -6.15 -12.39
N SER A 217 -11.62 -5.22 -12.97
CA SER A 217 -10.34 -4.78 -12.43
C SER A 217 -10.47 -4.25 -11.00
N THR A 218 -9.55 -4.68 -10.13
CA THR A 218 -9.39 -4.14 -8.78
C THR A 218 -8.65 -2.81 -8.74
N ILE A 219 -8.26 -2.28 -9.91
CA ILE A 219 -7.55 -1.00 -10.01
C ILE A 219 -8.58 0.11 -9.77
N PRO A 220 -8.40 0.95 -8.74
CA PRO A 220 -9.32 2.04 -8.48
C PRO A 220 -9.36 3.00 -9.68
N THR A 221 -10.57 3.29 -10.13
CA THR A 221 -10.82 4.28 -11.18
C THR A 221 -10.91 5.68 -10.56
N LYS A 222 -11.07 6.70 -11.41
CA LYS A 222 -11.29 8.09 -10.96
C LYS A 222 -12.42 8.22 -9.93
N ASP A 223 -13.39 7.31 -9.98
CA ASP A 223 -14.62 7.35 -9.21
C ASP A 223 -14.61 6.35 -8.03
N SER A 224 -13.51 5.63 -7.81
CA SER A 224 -13.35 4.71 -6.68
C SER A 224 -13.12 5.45 -5.35
N ASP A 225 -13.86 5.05 -4.31
CA ASP A 225 -13.79 5.57 -2.93
C ASP A 225 -13.09 4.57 -1.97
N ILE A 226 -12.68 5.05 -0.80
CA ILE A 226 -12.01 4.35 0.30
C ILE A 226 -12.79 3.10 0.77
N SER A 227 -14.12 3.11 0.65
CA SER A 227 -14.98 1.93 0.91
C SER A 227 -14.60 0.70 0.09
N PHE A 228 -13.93 0.88 -1.05
CA PHE A 228 -13.38 -0.19 -1.88
C PHE A 228 -12.42 -1.14 -1.13
N TYR A 229 -11.76 -0.66 -0.07
CA TYR A 229 -10.80 -1.43 0.72
C TYR A 229 -11.33 -1.92 2.08
N LEU A 230 -12.58 -1.59 2.43
CA LEU A 230 -13.18 -2.01 3.70
C LEU A 230 -13.89 -3.36 3.51
N ARG A 231 -13.55 -4.36 4.33
CA ARG A 231 -14.19 -5.69 4.32
C ARG A 231 -14.61 -6.14 5.72
N GLU A 232 -15.66 -6.96 5.75
CA GLU A 232 -16.21 -7.63 6.94
C GLU A 232 -15.58 -9.03 7.11
N SER A 233 -15.44 -9.51 8.35
CA SER A 233 -14.99 -10.89 8.72
C SER A 233 -15.41 -11.19 10.16
N SER A 234 -15.11 -12.43 10.55
CA SER A 234 -15.54 -13.10 11.75
C SER A 234 -14.84 -12.60 13.02
N PRO A 235 -15.53 -12.62 14.18
CA PRO A 235 -14.90 -12.37 15.47
C PRO A 235 -13.74 -13.34 15.78
N LEU A 236 -12.81 -12.92 16.65
CA LEU A 236 -11.77 -13.80 17.17
C LEU A 236 -12.38 -15.05 17.85
N PRO A 237 -11.76 -16.23 17.74
CA PRO A 237 -12.28 -17.45 18.33
C PRO A 237 -12.46 -17.33 19.85
N SER A 238 -13.61 -17.78 20.37
CA SER A 238 -13.93 -17.74 21.80
C SER A 238 -13.01 -18.62 22.66
N SER A 239 -12.22 -19.52 22.03
CA SER A 239 -11.28 -20.42 22.71
C SER A 239 -10.04 -19.71 23.24
N LEU A 240 -9.69 -18.51 22.73
CA LEU A 240 -8.57 -17.66 23.19
C LEU A 240 -8.73 -17.10 24.63
N GLY A 241 -9.73 -17.56 25.39
CA GLY A 241 -10.07 -17.09 26.73
C GLY A 241 -9.21 -17.61 27.88
N VAL A 242 -8.23 -18.49 27.61
CA VAL A 242 -7.29 -19.02 28.62
C VAL A 242 -5.92 -18.36 28.40
N LYS A 243 -5.28 -17.86 29.47
CA LYS A 243 -4.01 -17.07 29.44
C LYS A 243 -2.87 -17.72 28.64
N ASP A 244 -2.94 -19.00 28.35
CA ASP A 244 -1.91 -19.78 27.65
C ASP A 244 -2.18 -19.98 26.14
N GLU A 245 -3.35 -19.61 25.62
CA GLU A 245 -3.65 -19.62 24.18
C GLU A 245 -3.63 -18.19 23.63
N CYS A 246 -2.44 -17.69 23.28
CA CYS A 246 -2.30 -16.42 22.59
C CYS A 246 -1.76 -16.65 21.16
N LEU A 247 -2.19 -15.82 20.22
CA LEU A 247 -1.65 -15.83 18.86
C LEU A 247 -0.29 -15.11 18.85
N LEU A 248 0.69 -15.72 18.19
CA LEU A 248 1.96 -15.08 17.84
C LEU A 248 1.71 -14.00 16.77
N GLU A 249 2.49 -12.91 16.83
CA GLU A 249 2.36 -11.69 16.03
C GLU A 249 2.09 -11.95 14.53
N GLU A 250 2.76 -12.94 13.92
CA GLU A 250 2.62 -13.26 12.50
C GLU A 250 1.26 -13.88 12.11
N LEU A 251 0.64 -14.68 12.99
CA LEU A 251 -0.65 -15.35 12.73
C LEU A 251 -1.85 -14.44 12.98
N ALA A 252 -1.73 -13.51 13.93
CA ALA A 252 -2.78 -12.54 14.24
C ALA A 252 -2.85 -11.42 13.19
N ILE A 253 -1.71 -10.97 12.66
CA ILE A 253 -1.69 -9.90 11.65
C ILE A 253 -2.33 -10.38 10.35
N GLU A 254 -2.05 -11.60 9.86
CA GLU A 254 -2.72 -12.12 8.67
C GLU A 254 -4.22 -12.34 8.86
N GLN A 255 -4.68 -12.78 10.05
CA GLN A 255 -6.10 -13.02 10.32
C GLN A 255 -6.93 -11.75 10.61
N VAL A 256 -6.33 -10.67 11.12
CA VAL A 256 -7.04 -9.42 11.44
C VAL A 256 -7.08 -8.45 10.24
N VAL A 257 -6.29 -8.68 9.18
CA VAL A 257 -6.30 -7.88 7.93
C VAL A 257 -7.64 -7.93 7.18
N GLU A 258 -8.44 -8.97 7.36
CA GLU A 258 -9.85 -8.96 6.99
C GLU A 258 -10.65 -8.65 8.26
N THR A 259 -11.15 -7.39 8.51
CA THR A 259 -12.34 -7.00 9.38
C THR A 259 -12.24 -5.74 10.23
N LYS A 260 -13.28 -4.94 10.55
CA LYS A 260 -14.72 -4.77 10.26
C LYS A 260 -15.01 -3.28 10.51
N LEU A 261 -16.04 -2.69 9.91
CA LEU A 261 -16.80 -1.59 10.54
C LEU A 261 -18.27 -1.65 10.09
N SER A 262 -19.16 -2.19 10.92
CA SER A 262 -20.62 -2.11 10.73
C SER A 262 -21.40 -1.68 11.98
N GLU A 263 -20.77 -1.26 13.07
CA GLU A 263 -21.50 -0.94 14.32
C GLU A 263 -21.30 0.47 14.90
N ILE A 264 -20.58 1.39 14.23
CA ILE A 264 -20.37 2.74 14.79
C ILE A 264 -21.34 3.80 14.24
N ILE A 265 -22.20 3.48 13.26
CA ILE A 265 -23.22 4.41 12.77
C ILE A 265 -24.58 3.73 12.75
N GLN A 266 -25.27 3.69 13.89
CA GLN A 266 -26.73 3.66 13.85
C GLN A 266 -27.21 5.10 13.59
N PRO A 267 -27.96 5.37 12.50
CA PRO A 267 -28.70 6.62 12.41
C PRO A 267 -29.75 6.60 13.52
N SER A 268 -29.66 7.55 14.45
CA SER A 268 -30.70 7.81 15.42
C SER A 268 -31.99 8.19 14.66
N VAL A 269 -32.88 7.23 14.47
CA VAL A 269 -34.26 7.49 14.05
C VAL A 269 -34.99 8.11 15.25
N PRO A 270 -35.49 9.36 15.17
CA PRO A 270 -36.29 9.93 16.23
C PRO A 270 -37.68 9.29 16.18
N THR A 271 -38.00 8.54 17.22
CA THR A 271 -39.34 8.02 17.52
C THR A 271 -40.31 9.20 17.74
N SER A 272 -41.38 9.25 16.94
CA SER A 272 -42.69 9.88 17.18
C SER A 272 -42.77 11.15 18.05
N ILE A 273 -43.15 12.28 17.44
CA ILE A 273 -43.74 13.42 18.15
C ILE A 273 -45.27 13.23 18.19
N PRO A 274 -45.94 13.33 19.35
CA PRO A 274 -47.38 13.26 19.44
C PRO A 274 -48.04 14.62 19.17
N VAL A 275 -49.05 14.64 18.29
CA VAL A 275 -50.34 15.34 18.46
C VAL A 275 -51.43 14.45 17.88
#